data_AF-A0A838TEV5-F1
#
_entry.id   AF-A0A838TEV5-F1
#
_cell.length_a   1.000
_cell.length_b   1.000
_cell.length_c   1.000
_cell.angle_alpha   90.00
_cell.angle_beta   90.00
_cell.angle_gamma   90.00
#
_symmetry.space_group_name_H-M   'P 1'
#
loop_
_entity.id
_entity.type
_entity.pdbx_description
1 polymer ?
#
loop_
_entity_poly.entity_id
_entity_poly.type
_entity_poly.pdbx_seq_one_letter_code
_entity_poly.pdbx_strand_id
1 'polypeptide(L)'
;LETLRDRGGVGLKAFMCDSGIEDFPAVDLATLRAGMQRAAELDLLVAVHAETVVQAGPPPDHGSVRDFLASRPVAIELSAIRIAIALAQETGCRLHIVHVSCGRGVALIAEARARRVDVTCDGLLPKASGQK
;
A
#
# COMPACT_ATOMS: atom_id res chain seq x y z
N LEU A 1 18.03 -5.67 -9.29
CA LEU A 1 17.68 -4.56 -8.35
C LEU A 1 18.93 -3.86 -7.80
N GLU A 2 20.05 -4.56 -7.77
CA GLU A 2 21.39 -4.10 -7.43
C GLU A 2 21.79 -2.90 -8.27
N THR A 3 21.68 -2.98 -9.60
CA THR A 3 21.96 -1.85 -10.50
C THR A 3 21.09 -0.63 -10.20
N LEU A 4 19.84 -0.82 -9.75
CA LEU A 4 18.96 0.29 -9.37
C LEU A 4 19.50 0.97 -8.09
N ARG A 5 19.77 0.17 -7.04
CA ARG A 5 20.37 0.65 -5.79
C ARG A 5 21.71 1.33 -6.02
N ASP A 6 22.60 0.70 -6.78
CA ASP A 6 23.96 1.18 -7.03
C ASP A 6 23.97 2.46 -7.87
N ARG A 7 22.87 2.75 -8.58
CA ARG A 7 22.63 4.02 -9.28
C ARG A 7 21.83 5.04 -8.46
N GLY A 8 21.66 4.81 -7.16
CA GLY A 8 20.99 5.72 -6.22
C GLY A 8 19.48 5.56 -6.12
N GLY A 9 18.91 4.49 -6.69
CA GLY A 9 17.50 4.16 -6.49
C GLY A 9 17.23 3.78 -5.03
N VAL A 10 16.22 4.42 -4.43
CA VAL A 10 15.93 4.31 -2.99
C VAL A 10 14.86 3.28 -2.63
N GLY A 11 14.18 2.71 -3.63
CA GLY A 11 13.07 1.79 -3.39
C GLY A 11 12.33 1.35 -4.65
N LEU A 12 11.26 0.60 -4.41
CA LEU A 12 10.32 0.07 -5.40
C LEU A 12 8.93 0.66 -5.17
N LYS A 13 8.15 0.72 -6.23
CA LYS A 13 6.72 1.06 -6.19
C LYS A 13 5.90 -0.13 -6.68
N ALA A 14 4.87 -0.50 -5.94
CA ALA A 14 3.93 -1.54 -6.31
C ALA A 14 2.48 -1.06 -6.22
N PHE A 15 1.62 -1.62 -7.06
CA PHE A 15 0.17 -1.42 -7.04
C PHE A 15 -0.51 -2.77 -6.79
N MET A 16 -1.42 -2.83 -5.81
CA MET A 16 -2.22 -4.03 -5.50
C MET A 16 -3.54 -4.10 -6.28
N CYS A 17 -3.86 -3.05 -7.03
CA CYS A 17 -4.98 -2.95 -7.94
C CYS A 17 -4.53 -2.30 -9.24
N ASP A 18 -5.43 -2.22 -10.21
CA ASP A 18 -5.19 -1.45 -11.44
C ASP A 18 -4.81 0.00 -11.09
N SER A 19 -3.68 0.45 -11.64
CA SER A 19 -3.17 1.80 -11.46
C SER A 19 -3.82 2.81 -12.40
N GLY A 20 -4.53 2.35 -13.43
CA GLY A 20 -5.00 3.16 -14.55
C GLY A 20 -3.88 3.58 -15.51
N ILE A 21 -2.67 3.02 -15.37
CA ILE A 21 -1.50 3.30 -16.20
C ILE A 21 -0.96 1.97 -16.74
N GLU A 22 -0.94 1.82 -18.07
CA GLU A 22 -0.51 0.59 -18.75
C GLU A 22 0.92 0.16 -18.36
N ASP A 23 1.82 1.13 -18.18
CA ASP A 23 3.21 0.87 -17.79
C ASP A 23 3.38 0.36 -16.36
N PHE A 24 2.36 0.47 -15.50
CA PHE A 24 2.40 0.10 -14.09
C PHE A 24 1.24 -0.83 -13.71
N PRO A 25 1.21 -2.06 -14.22
CA PRO A 25 0.15 -3.00 -13.91
C PRO A 25 0.16 -3.39 -12.42
N ALA A 26 -1.01 -3.85 -11.95
CA ALA A 26 -1.13 -4.45 -10.63
C ALA A 26 -0.22 -5.68 -10.51
N VAL A 27 0.45 -5.83 -9.37
CA VAL A 27 1.20 -7.04 -9.05
C VAL A 27 0.32 -8.02 -8.28
N ASP A 28 0.50 -9.32 -8.52
CA ASP A 28 -0.09 -10.34 -7.67
C ASP A 28 0.67 -10.47 -6.33
N LEU A 29 0.09 -11.23 -5.40
CA LEU A 29 0.68 -11.39 -4.05
C LEU A 29 2.04 -12.11 -4.09
N ALA A 30 2.24 -13.03 -5.04
CA ALA A 30 3.50 -13.75 -5.18
C ALA A 30 4.62 -12.81 -5.62
N THR A 31 4.35 -11.95 -6.59
CA THR A 31 5.26 -10.93 -7.12
C THR A 31 5.55 -9.87 -6.07
N LEU A 32 4.52 -9.39 -5.35
CA LEU A 32 4.71 -8.46 -4.25
C LEU A 32 5.63 -9.05 -3.16
N ARG A 33 5.37 -10.29 -2.74
CA ARG A 33 6.20 -10.98 -1.75
C ARG A 33 7.65 -11.13 -2.21
N ALA A 34 7.87 -11.58 -3.45
CA ALA A 34 9.22 -11.73 -4.01
C ALA A 34 9.96 -10.38 -4.10
N GLY A 35 9.26 -9.31 -4.52
CA GLY A 35 9.81 -7.97 -4.55
C GLY A 35 10.18 -7.46 -3.15
N MET A 36 9.35 -7.70 -2.15
CA MET A 36 9.60 -7.34 -0.75
C MET A 36 10.78 -8.11 -0.15
N GLN A 37 10.90 -9.42 -0.43
CA GLN A 37 12.07 -10.21 -0.02
C GLN A 37 13.36 -9.64 -0.62
N ARG A 38 13.38 -9.38 -1.93
CA ARG A 38 14.57 -8.84 -2.60
C ARG A 38 14.89 -7.41 -2.14
N ALA A 39 13.88 -6.60 -1.82
CA ALA A 39 14.06 -5.27 -1.27
C ALA A 39 14.68 -5.31 0.13
N ALA A 40 14.25 -6.24 0.99
CA ALA A 40 14.83 -6.44 2.32
C ALA A 40 16.32 -6.79 2.26
N GLU A 41 16.71 -7.70 1.35
CA GLU A 41 18.11 -8.08 1.13
C GLU A 41 19.01 -6.92 0.66
N LEU A 42 18.41 -5.87 0.09
CA LEU A 42 19.11 -4.73 -0.50
C LEU A 42 18.93 -3.42 0.29
N ASP A 43 18.24 -3.47 1.44
CA ASP A 43 17.82 -2.31 2.24
C ASP A 43 17.08 -1.23 1.42
N LEU A 44 16.18 -1.69 0.54
CA LEU A 44 15.32 -0.83 -0.27
C LEU A 44 13.93 -0.71 0.35
N LEU A 45 13.33 0.48 0.23
CA LEU A 45 11.93 0.72 0.59
C LEU A 45 10.98 0.11 -0.45
N VAL A 46 9.84 -0.44 -0.01
CA VAL A 46 8.73 -0.78 -0.90
C VAL A 46 7.54 0.13 -0.62
N ALA A 47 7.22 1.00 -1.56
CA ALA A 47 6.03 1.85 -1.53
C ALA A 47 4.85 1.14 -2.20
N VAL A 48 3.70 1.03 -1.52
CA VAL A 48 2.56 0.24 -1.99
C VAL A 48 1.31 1.11 -2.06
N HIS A 49 0.70 1.15 -3.25
CA HIS A 49 -0.71 1.53 -3.38
C HIS A 49 -1.57 0.34 -2.94
N ALA A 50 -2.17 0.44 -1.76
CA ALA A 50 -2.82 -0.67 -1.08
C ALA A 50 -4.35 -0.60 -1.20
N GLU A 51 -4.88 -1.16 -2.29
CA GLU A 51 -6.32 -1.42 -2.48
C GLU A 51 -6.49 -2.82 -3.11
N THR A 52 -7.49 -3.60 -2.68
CA THR A 52 -7.73 -4.93 -3.26
C THR A 52 -8.78 -4.90 -4.37
N VAL A 53 -8.59 -5.74 -5.38
CA VAL A 53 -9.55 -5.91 -6.48
C VAL A 53 -10.75 -6.81 -6.12
N VAL A 54 -10.75 -7.46 -4.95
CA VAL A 54 -11.69 -8.55 -4.62
C VAL A 54 -13.14 -8.05 -4.42
N GLN A 55 -13.37 -6.74 -4.34
CA GLN A 55 -14.73 -6.19 -4.20
C GLN A 55 -15.05 -5.01 -5.14
N ALA A 56 -14.12 -4.59 -6.00
CA ALA A 56 -14.43 -3.57 -6.98
C ALA A 56 -15.16 -4.25 -8.15
N GLY A 57 -16.45 -3.97 -8.33
CA GLY A 57 -17.06 -4.14 -9.64
C GLY A 57 -16.24 -3.37 -10.69
N PRO A 58 -16.40 -3.66 -11.99
CA PRO A 58 -15.71 -2.89 -13.03
C PRO A 58 -15.91 -1.39 -12.74
N PRO A 59 -14.84 -0.57 -12.77
CA PRO A 59 -15.03 0.87 -12.68
C PRO A 59 -16.07 1.24 -13.73
N PRO A 60 -17.09 2.03 -13.39
CA PRO A 60 -18.12 2.37 -14.34
C PRO A 60 -17.44 3.03 -15.55
N ASP A 61 -17.53 2.38 -16.71
CA ASP A 61 -16.95 2.83 -17.98
C ASP A 61 -17.33 4.30 -18.25
N HIS A 62 -18.51 4.68 -17.74
CA HIS A 62 -19.04 6.03 -17.63
C HIS A 62 -19.73 6.18 -16.26
N GLY A 63 -19.06 6.83 -15.30
CA GLY A 63 -19.61 7.04 -13.95
C GLY A 63 -19.28 8.42 -13.39
N SER A 64 -20.15 8.93 -12.53
CA SER A 64 -19.88 10.17 -11.80
C SER A 64 -18.73 9.96 -10.80
N VAL A 65 -18.13 11.04 -10.28
CA VAL A 65 -17.16 10.97 -9.18
C VAL A 65 -17.72 10.16 -7.99
N ARG A 66 -19.03 10.20 -7.77
CA ARG A 66 -19.69 9.42 -6.71
C ARG A 66 -19.61 7.92 -6.98
N ASP A 67 -19.78 7.49 -8.22
CA ASP A 67 -19.74 6.07 -8.60
C ASP A 67 -18.30 5.55 -8.52
N PHE A 68 -17.33 6.38 -8.89
CA PHE A 68 -15.90 6.08 -8.70
C PHE A 68 -15.54 5.90 -7.21
N LEU A 69 -16.02 6.79 -6.33
CA LEU A 69 -15.81 6.63 -4.89
C LEU A 69 -16.53 5.40 -4.32
N ALA A 70 -17.70 5.06 -4.85
CA ALA A 70 -18.48 3.91 -4.41
C ALA A 70 -17.85 2.56 -4.81
N SER A 71 -17.13 2.50 -5.94
CA SER A 71 -16.45 1.27 -6.37
C SER A 71 -15.22 0.92 -5.52
N ARG A 72 -14.77 1.85 -4.65
CA ARG A 72 -13.58 1.71 -3.82
C ARG A 72 -13.91 1.89 -2.33
N PRO A 73 -14.74 1.02 -1.74
CA PRO A 73 -15.13 1.15 -0.35
C PRO A 73 -13.92 1.01 0.58
N VAL A 74 -13.90 1.74 1.70
CA VAL A 74 -12.80 1.70 2.69
C VAL A 74 -12.36 0.28 3.08
N ALA A 75 -13.25 -0.71 3.04
CA ALA A 75 -12.94 -2.11 3.31
C ALA A 75 -11.83 -2.69 2.40
N ILE A 76 -11.76 -2.29 1.12
CA ILE A 76 -10.73 -2.80 0.20
C ILE A 76 -9.35 -2.23 0.51
N GLU A 77 -9.26 -0.95 0.89
CA GLU A 77 -8.02 -0.33 1.38
C GLU A 77 -7.55 -1.03 2.67
N LEU A 78 -8.44 -1.19 3.65
CA LEU A 78 -8.08 -1.83 4.91
C LEU A 78 -7.63 -3.29 4.75
N SER A 79 -8.24 -4.03 3.82
CA SER A 79 -7.84 -5.40 3.51
C SER A 79 -6.45 -5.44 2.88
N ALA A 80 -6.18 -4.58 1.90
CA ALA A 80 -4.88 -4.50 1.24
C ALA A 80 -3.77 -4.06 2.21
N ILE A 81 -4.03 -3.08 3.07
CA ILE A 81 -3.09 -2.64 4.11
C ILE A 81 -2.71 -3.81 5.03
N ARG A 82 -3.68 -4.62 5.47
CA ARG A 82 -3.41 -5.79 6.32
C ARG A 82 -2.52 -6.82 5.61
N ILE A 83 -2.78 -7.08 4.33
CA ILE A 83 -1.98 -8.00 3.52
C ILE A 83 -0.56 -7.47 3.36
N ALA A 84 -0.38 -6.20 2.98
CA ALA A 84 0.94 -5.60 2.82
C ALA A 84 1.74 -5.60 4.14
N ILE A 85 1.10 -5.28 5.27
CA ILE A 85 1.73 -5.36 6.60
C ILE A 85 2.15 -6.80 6.92
N ALA A 86 1.30 -7.79 6.64
CA ALA A 86 1.64 -9.19 6.88
C ALA A 86 2.86 -9.63 6.06
N LEU A 87 2.93 -9.24 4.79
CA LEU A 87 4.08 -9.50 3.92
C LEU A 87 5.33 -8.76 4.40
N ALA A 88 5.23 -7.52 4.89
CA ALA A 88 6.37 -6.80 5.46
C ALA A 88 6.90 -7.48 6.72
N GLN A 89 5.99 -7.95 7.58
CA GLN A 89 6.35 -8.71 8.78
C GLN A 89 7.02 -10.05 8.42
N GLU A 90 6.53 -10.75 7.40
CA GLU A 90 7.09 -12.01 6.91
C GLU A 90 8.49 -11.83 6.30
N THR A 91 8.67 -10.79 5.50
CA THR A 91 9.88 -10.59 4.68
C THR A 91 10.93 -9.73 5.36
N GLY A 92 10.56 -8.99 6.41
CA GLY A 92 11.43 -8.00 7.06
C GLY A 92 11.67 -6.74 6.21
N CYS A 93 10.89 -6.51 5.14
CA CYS A 93 11.09 -5.34 4.29
C CYS A 93 10.58 -4.06 4.94
N ARG A 94 11.21 -2.94 4.56
CA ARG A 94 10.74 -1.58 4.85
C ARG A 94 9.55 -1.26 3.96
N LEU A 95 8.39 -1.04 4.58
CA LEU A 95 7.13 -0.79 3.88
C LEU A 95 6.69 0.67 4.03
N HIS A 96 6.21 1.27 2.93
CA HIS A 96 5.50 2.54 2.95
C HIS A 96 4.14 2.39 2.26
N ILE A 97 3.05 2.58 2.99
CA ILE A 97 1.71 2.64 2.39
C ILE A 97 1.46 4.07 1.93
N VAL A 98 1.30 4.26 0.62
CA VAL A 98 1.04 5.59 0.09
C VAL A 98 -0.44 5.96 0.16
N HIS A 99 -0.73 7.27 0.16
CA HIS A 99 -2.05 7.89 0.02
C HIS A 99 -3.16 7.20 0.81
N VAL A 100 -2.93 6.94 2.10
CA VAL A 100 -3.95 6.37 2.99
C VAL A 100 -5.11 7.34 3.10
N SER A 101 -6.31 6.91 2.73
CA SER A 101 -7.48 7.79 2.61
C SER A 101 -8.33 7.85 3.87
N CYS A 102 -8.15 6.91 4.80
CA CYS A 102 -8.99 6.79 5.99
C CYS A 102 -8.21 6.68 7.32
N GLY A 103 -8.77 7.26 8.38
CA GLY A 103 -8.16 7.19 9.72
C GLY A 103 -8.03 5.76 10.28
N ARG A 104 -8.90 4.83 9.83
CA ARG A 104 -8.80 3.40 10.18
C ARG A 104 -7.56 2.75 9.56
N GLY A 105 -7.15 3.14 8.36
CA GLY A 105 -5.93 2.68 7.72
C GLY A 105 -4.69 3.16 8.49
N VAL A 106 -4.66 4.45 8.85
CA VAL A 106 -3.60 5.04 9.68
C VAL A 106 -3.48 4.30 11.03
N ALA A 107 -4.60 3.99 11.68
CA ALA A 107 -4.61 3.26 12.94
C ALA A 107 -4.02 1.84 12.80
N LEU A 108 -4.36 1.10 11.73
CA LEU A 108 -3.79 -0.23 11.47
C LEU A 108 -2.27 -0.18 11.28
N ILE A 109 -1.78 0.82 10.56
CA ILE A 109 -0.36 1.01 10.29
C ILE A 109 0.38 1.40 11.59
N ALA A 110 -0.21 2.27 12.42
CA ALA A 110 0.33 2.61 13.73
C ALA A 110 0.41 1.40 14.67
N GLU A 111 -0.61 0.54 14.68
CA GLU A 111 -0.62 -0.70 15.46
C GLU A 111 0.47 -1.69 14.98
N ALA A 112 0.65 -1.84 13.67
CA ALA A 112 1.72 -2.68 13.13
C ALA A 112 3.12 -2.14 13.48
N ARG A 113 3.32 -0.82 13.42
CA ARG A 113 4.56 -0.18 13.87
C ARG A 113 4.81 -0.41 15.35
N ALA A 114 3.79 -0.34 16.20
CA ALA A 114 3.90 -0.65 17.63
C ALA A 114 4.33 -2.12 17.88
N ARG A 115 3.98 -3.03 16.96
CA ARG A 115 4.44 -4.43 16.94
C ARG A 115 5.80 -4.62 16.25
N ARG A 116 6.55 -3.54 16.00
CA ARG A 116 7.89 -3.51 15.38
C ARG A 116 7.94 -3.96 13.92
N VAL A 117 6.83 -3.89 13.18
CA VAL A 117 6.88 -3.95 11.72
C VAL A 117 7.43 -2.62 11.21
N ASP A 118 8.42 -2.65 10.32
CA ASP A 118 8.99 -1.44 9.71
C ASP A 118 8.04 -0.89 8.64
N VAL A 119 7.02 -0.15 9.09
CA VAL A 119 5.97 0.40 8.24
C VAL A 119 5.70 1.87 8.52
N THR A 120 5.58 2.64 7.45
CA THR A 120 5.23 4.05 7.44
C THR A 120 4.08 4.31 6.46
N CYS A 121 3.49 5.51 6.51
CA CYS A 121 2.48 5.91 5.54
C CYS A 121 2.40 7.43 5.36
N ASP A 122 1.92 7.86 4.20
CA ASP A 122 1.38 9.20 3.98
C ASP A 122 -0.17 9.15 3.99
N GLY A 123 -0.81 10.27 4.33
CA GLY A 123 -2.27 10.34 4.44
C GLY A 123 -2.73 11.38 5.46
N LEU A 124 -4.02 11.72 5.42
CA LEU A 124 -4.56 12.74 6.31
C LEU A 124 -4.51 12.26 7.77
N LEU A 125 -3.77 12.99 8.61
CA LEU A 125 -3.81 12.76 10.05
C LEU A 125 -5.25 12.98 10.53
N PRO A 126 -5.87 12.04 11.26
CA PRO A 126 -7.09 12.35 11.97
C PRO A 126 -6.81 13.56 12.87
N LYS A 127 -7.61 14.62 12.78
CA LYS A 127 -7.58 15.69 13.78
C LYS A 127 -7.69 15.01 15.14
N ALA A 128 -6.68 15.17 15.99
CA ALA A 128 -6.70 14.62 17.34
C ALA A 128 -7.98 15.10 18.02
N SER A 129 -8.92 14.17 18.23
CA SER A 129 -10.12 14.41 19.01
C SER A 129 -9.70 14.50 20.47
N GLY A 130 -9.31 15.69 20.92
CA GLY A 130 -8.90 15.89 22.32
C GLY A 130 -7.94 17.05 22.58
N GLN A 131 -8.35 18.28 22.26
CA GLN A 131 -8.01 19.42 23.09
C GLN A 131 -9.12 20.46 22.96
N LYS A 132 -10.09 20.36 23.88
CA LYS A 132 -10.87 21.49 24.35
C LYS A 132 -10.22 21.99 25.63
#